data_AF-A0AAV5T168-F1
#
_entry.id   AF-A0AAV5T168-F1
#
_cell.length_a   1.000
_cell.length_b   1.000
_cell.length_c   1.000
_cell.angle_alpha   90.00
_cell.angle_beta   90.00
_cell.angle_gamma   90.00
#
_symmetry.space_group_name_H-M   'P 1'
#
loop_
_entity.id
_entity.type
_entity.pdbx_description
1 polymer ?
#
loop_
_entity_poly.entity_id
_entity_poly.type
_entity_poly.pdbx_seq_one_letter_code
_entity_poly.pdbx_strand_id
1 'polypeptide(L)' 'GAESKDLVGQANDVVRRIREHPEIDMKNSWKLVHIFIGANDICIWCDYQELSADHFRDSIAAAVQVFKDNLP' A
#
# COMPACT_ATOMS: atom_id res chain seq x y z
N GLY A 1 -3.99 8.27 -12.20
CA GLY A 1 -4.51 7.91 -10.86
C GLY A 1 -3.39 7.30 -10.06
N ALA A 2 -3.67 6.71 -8.89
CA ALA A 2 -2.65 5.98 -8.13
C ALA A 2 -2.33 4.61 -8.78
N GLU A 3 -1.06 4.23 -8.76
CA GLU A 3 -0.51 2.96 -9.28
C GLU A 3 0.14 2.14 -8.14
N SER A 4 0.50 0.89 -8.40
CA SER A 4 1.13 0.01 -7.41
C SER A 4 2.41 0.61 -6.85
N LYS A 5 3.20 1.30 -7.68
CA LYS A 5 4.45 1.98 -7.27
C LYS A 5 4.25 3.04 -6.19
N ASP A 6 3.03 3.58 -6.08
CA ASP A 6 2.69 4.60 -5.08
C ASP A 6 2.29 3.99 -3.73
N LEU A 7 2.06 2.67 -3.65
CA LEU A 7 1.47 2.01 -2.47
C LEU A 7 2.36 2.11 -1.24
N VAL A 8 3.69 2.12 -1.38
CA VAL A 8 4.60 2.27 -0.22
C VAL A 8 4.40 3.63 0.45
N GLY A 9 4.24 4.71 -0.33
CA GLY A 9 3.95 6.03 0.20
C GLY A 9 2.59 6.07 0.90
N GLN A 10 1.56 5.47 0.27
CA GLN A 10 0.21 5.38 0.85
C GLN A 10 0.18 4.55 2.14
N ALA A 11 0.93 3.44 2.20
CA ALA A 11 1.02 2.61 3.39
C ALA A 11 1.65 3.36 4.57
N ASN A 12 2.74 4.09 4.32
CA ASN A 12 3.35 4.96 5.34
C ASN A 12 2.38 6.04 5.83
N ASP A 13 1.59 6.65 4.93
CA ASP A 13 0.60 7.66 5.31
C ASP A 13 -0.51 7.07 6.19
N VAL A 14 -1.01 5.88 5.87
CA VAL A 14 -2.00 5.17 6.70
C VAL A 14 -1.43 4.84 8.08
N VAL A 15 -0.21 4.28 8.15
CA VAL A 15 0.47 3.99 9.41
C VAL A 15 0.60 5.25 10.27
N ARG A 16 1.04 6.36 9.66
CA ARG A 16 1.17 7.65 10.33
C ARG A 16 -0.18 8.11 10.89
N ARG A 17 -1.23 8.10 10.07
CA ARG A 17 -2.57 8.50 10.49
C ARG A 17 -3.11 7.64 11.63
N ILE A 18 -2.91 6.33 11.60
CA ILE A 18 -3.33 5.43 12.67
C ILE A 18 -2.61 5.79 13.98
N ARG A 19 -1.29 6.07 13.94
CA ARG A 19 -0.51 6.48 15.12
C ARG A 19 -0.95 7.81 15.71
N GLU A 20 -1.30 8.75 14.85
CA GLU A 20 -1.70 10.12 15.24
C GLU A 20 -3.18 10.21 15.62
N HIS A 21 -3.99 9.18 15.32
CA HIS A 21 -5.42 9.21 15.60
C HIS A 21 -5.68 9.05 17.11
N PRO A 22 -6.30 10.03 17.78
CA PRO A 22 -6.42 10.04 19.25
C PRO A 22 -7.29 8.91 19.81
N GLU A 23 -8.18 8.35 18.99
CA GLU A 23 -9.13 7.31 19.41
C GLU A 23 -8.63 5.88 19.14
N ILE A 24 -7.52 5.70 18.42
CA ILE A 24 -7.03 4.36 18.06
C ILE A 24 -5.90 3.96 19.02
N ASP A 25 -6.13 2.92 19.81
CA ASP A 25 -5.05 2.26 20.53
C ASP A 25 -4.23 1.42 19.53
N MET A 26 -3.05 1.92 19.19
CA MET A 26 -2.15 1.28 18.23
C MET A 26 -1.81 -0.16 18.60
N LYS A 27 -1.75 -0.51 19.89
CA LYS A 27 -1.35 -1.86 20.32
C LYS A 27 -2.54 -2.80 20.44
N ASN A 28 -3.68 -2.29 20.91
CA ASN A 28 -4.81 -3.15 21.32
C ASN A 28 -5.99 -3.14 20.35
N SER A 29 -6.11 -2.13 19.48
CA SER A 29 -7.16 -2.10 18.44
C SER A 29 -6.79 -3.07 17.31
N TRP A 30 -7.78 -3.73 16.71
CA TRP A 30 -7.56 -4.53 15.50
C TRP A 30 -7.47 -3.61 14.27
N LYS A 31 -6.67 -4.01 13.26
CA LYS A 31 -6.49 -3.26 12.02
C LYS A 31 -6.88 -4.17 10.86
N LEU A 32 -7.79 -3.70 10.01
CA LEU A 32 -8.12 -4.31 8.73
C LEU A 32 -7.74 -3.32 7.63
N VAL A 33 -6.92 -3.77 6.68
CA VAL A 33 -6.46 -2.94 5.58
C VAL A 33 -7.00 -3.51 4.28
N HIS A 34 -7.73 -2.70 3.52
CA HIS A 34 -8.16 -3.03 2.17
C HIS A 34 -7.28 -2.29 1.17
N ILE A 35 -6.70 -3.02 0.22
CA ILE A 35 -5.89 -2.45 -0.88
C ILE A 35 -6.69 -2.61 -2.17
N PHE A 36 -7.09 -1.47 -2.76
CA PHE A 36 -7.80 -1.42 -4.04
C PHE A 36 -6.87 -0.83 -5.10
N ILE A 37 -6.28 -1.69 -5.93
CA ILE A 37 -5.27 -1.31 -6.93
C ILE A 37 -5.39 -2.18 -8.19
N GLY A 38 -4.81 -1.75 -9.31
CA GLY A 38 -4.64 -2.57 -10.51
C GLY A 38 -5.17 -1.95 -11.81
N ALA A 39 -6.26 -1.18 -11.78
CA ALA A 39 -6.84 -0.62 -13.01
C ALA A 39 -5.89 0.37 -13.70
N ASN A 40 -5.27 1.28 -12.94
CA ASN A 40 -4.30 2.22 -13.48
C ASN A 40 -3.01 1.52 -13.92
N ASP A 41 -2.59 0.46 -13.22
CA ASP A 41 -1.40 -0.33 -13.56
C ASP A 41 -1.55 -1.05 -14.92
N ILE A 42 -2.73 -1.60 -15.19
CA ILE A 42 -3.04 -2.22 -16.50
C ILE A 42 -3.04 -1.16 -17.60
N CYS A 43 -3.58 0.04 -17.33
CA CYS A 43 -3.56 1.13 -18.30
C CYS A 43 -2.14 1.60 -18.63
N ILE A 44 -1.31 1.86 -17.61
CA ILE A 44 0.06 2.39 -17.83
C ILE A 44 1.00 1.36 -18.46
N TRP A 45 0.73 0.06 -18.24
CA TRP A 45 1.48 -1.02 -18.88
C TRP A 45 1.38 -1.01 -20.42
N CYS A 46 0.27 -0.48 -20.98
CA CYS A 46 0.15 -0.31 -22.43
C CYS A 46 1.22 0.62 -23.02
N ASP A 47 1.71 1.57 -22.22
CA ASP A 47 2.74 2.53 -22.63
C ASP A 47 4.15 2.10 -22.17
N TYR A 48 4.24 1.37 -21.05
CA TYR A 48 5.50 0.99 -20.39
C TYR A 48 5.49 -0.50 -19.99
N GLN A 49 5.92 -1.36 -20.91
CA GLN A 49 5.89 -2.81 -20.74
C GLN A 49 6.85 -3.34 -19.65
N GLU A 50 7.84 -2.54 -19.28
CA GLU A 50 8.75 -2.81 -18.16
C GLU A 50 8.05 -2.80 -16.79
N LEU A 51 6.87 -2.17 -16.68
CA LEU A 51 5.98 -2.25 -15.52
C LEU A 51 5.26 -3.60 -15.50
N SER A 52 6.04 -4.68 -15.46
CA SER A 52 5.60 -6.05 -15.60
C SER A 52 4.76 -6.52 -14.39
N ALA A 53 4.18 -7.71 -14.53
CA ALA A 53 3.51 -8.39 -13.42
C ALA A 53 4.42 -8.58 -12.19
N ASP A 54 5.74 -8.76 -12.40
CA ASP A 54 6.71 -8.84 -11.31
C ASP A 54 6.84 -7.50 -10.58
N HIS A 55 6.94 -6.39 -11.32
CA HIS A 55 7.02 -5.05 -10.73
C HIS A 55 5.74 -4.70 -9.96
N PHE A 56 4.58 -5.06 -10.50
CA PHE A 56 3.29 -4.91 -9.82
C PHE A 56 3.22 -5.71 -8.51
N ARG A 57 3.60 -7.00 -8.55
CA ARG A 57 3.67 -7.86 -7.35
C ARG A 57 4.62 -7.29 -6.31
N ASP A 58 5.82 -6.89 -6.72
CA ASP A 58 6.87 -6.43 -5.80
C ASP A 58 6.48 -5.12 -5.13
N SER A 59 5.79 -4.24 -5.86
CA SER A 59 5.22 -3.00 -5.30
C SER A 59 4.17 -3.28 -4.21
N ILE A 60 3.26 -4.24 -4.45
CA ILE A 60 2.27 -4.65 -3.45
C ILE A 60 2.96 -5.28 -2.24
N ALA A 61 3.92 -6.18 -2.47
CA ALA A 61 4.66 -6.85 -1.41
C ALA A 61 5.39 -5.83 -0.51
N ALA A 62 6.03 -4.82 -1.10
CA ALA A 62 6.69 -3.75 -0.37
C ALA A 62 5.72 -2.97 0.53
N ALA A 63 4.54 -2.62 0.01
CA ALA A 63 3.52 -1.91 0.81
C ALA A 63 2.94 -2.78 1.94
N VAL A 64 2.67 -4.06 1.67
CA VAL A 64 2.23 -5.03 2.69
C VAL A 64 3.30 -5.20 3.77
N GLN A 65 4.59 -5.20 3.39
CA GLN A 65 5.69 -5.26 4.33
C GLN A 65 5.71 -4.04 5.27
N VAL A 66 5.47 -2.83 4.74
CA VAL A 66 5.32 -1.62 5.58
C VAL A 66 4.21 -1.81 6.62
N PHE A 67 3.04 -2.31 6.23
CA PHE A 67 1.96 -2.57 7.19
C PHE A 67 2.37 -3.61 8.22
N LYS A 68 2.98 -4.72 7.79
CA LYS A 68 3.43 -5.79 8.67
C LYS A 68 4.47 -5.33 9.69
N ASP A 69 5.38 -4.43 9.30
CA ASP A 69 6.43 -3.92 10.17
C ASP A 69 5.94 -2.86 11.16
N ASN A 70 4.82 -2.20 10.85
CA ASN A 70 4.38 -1.01 11.58
C ASN A 70 3.04 -1.17 12.31
N LEU A 71 2.17 -2.07 11.87
CA LEU A 71 0.86 -2.33 12.47
C LEU A 71 0.91 -3.68 13.23
N PRO A 72 0.83 -3.65 14.57
CA PRO A 72 0.82 -4.87 15.38
C PRO A 72 -0.54 -5.57 15.38
#